data_AF-A0AAW6IB20-F1
#
_entry.id   AF-A0AAW6IB20-F1
#
_cell.length_a   1.000
_cell.length_b   1.000
_cell.length_c   1.000
_cell.angle_alpha   90.00
_cell.angle_beta   90.00
_cell.angle_gamma   90.00
#
_symmetry.space_group_name_H-M   'P 1'
#
loop_
_entity.id
_entity.type
_entity.pdbx_description
1 polymer ?
#
loop_
_entity_poly.entity_id
_entity_poly.type
_entity_poly.pdbx_seq_one_letter_code
_entity_poly.pdbx_strand_id
1 'polypeptide(L)' 'QNRLVLGGSLHWIFQQYLKNAGSDGAKRDGIYEYIKDVMPSNKTEEQKLRSLGDLLKVMKTEELIRTDGRNWFIL' A
#
# COMPACT_ATOMS: atom_id res chain seq x y z
N GLN A 1 -21.67 -4.28 9.60
CA GLN A 1 -20.78 -5.46 9.55
C GLN A 1 -19.76 -5.43 8.38
N ASN A 2 -19.47 -4.29 7.72
CA ASN A 2 -18.76 -4.26 6.42
C ASN A 2 -17.42 -3.48 6.39
N ARG A 3 -16.73 -3.30 7.52
CA ARG A 3 -15.47 -2.53 7.58
C ARG A 3 -14.20 -3.40 7.58
N LEU A 4 -14.33 -4.71 7.87
CA LEU A 4 -13.19 -5.62 8.05
C LEU A 4 -12.74 -6.31 6.75
N VAL A 5 -13.64 -6.52 5.77
CA VAL A 5 -13.32 -7.25 4.53
C VAL A 5 -12.44 -6.43 3.56
N LEU A 6 -12.61 -5.10 3.54
CA LEU A 6 -11.83 -4.21 2.67
C LEU A 6 -10.40 -3.98 3.20
N GLY A 7 -10.22 -3.92 4.53
CA GLY A 7 -8.91 -3.68 5.14
C GLY A 7 -7.95 -4.87 4.97
N GLY A 8 -8.44 -6.10 5.10
CA GLY A 8 -7.64 -7.32 4.90
C GLY A 8 -7.23 -7.54 3.44
N SER A 9 -8.11 -7.23 2.49
CA SER A 9 -7.84 -7.41 1.06
C SER A 9 -6.75 -6.45 0.56
N LEU A 10 -6.78 -5.19 1.01
CA LEU A 10 -5.78 -4.19 0.63
C LEU A 10 -4.37 -4.53 1.15
N HIS A 11 -4.28 -4.97 2.40
CA HIS A 11 -3.01 -5.41 2.99
C HIS A 11 -2.41 -6.59 2.22
N TRP A 12 -3.22 -7.60 1.90
CA TRP A 12 -2.76 -8.76 1.15
C TRP A 12 -2.31 -8.39 -0.27
N ILE A 13 -3.10 -7.61 -1.01
CA ILE A 13 -2.76 -7.16 -2.37
C ILE A 13 -1.44 -6.37 -2.36
N PHE A 14 -1.26 -5.50 -1.38
CA PHE A 14 -0.04 -4.72 -1.22
C PHE A 14 1.19 -5.61 -0.95
N GLN A 15 1.07 -6.61 -0.08
CA GLN A 15 2.16 -7.55 0.18
C GLN A 15 2.54 -8.34 -1.08
N GLN A 16 1.56 -8.78 -1.88
CA GLN A 16 1.84 -9.47 -3.15
C GLN A 16 2.58 -8.58 -4.13
N TYR A 17 2.18 -7.31 -4.24
CA TYR A 17 2.86 -6.35 -5.10
C TYR A 17 4.33 -6.13 -4.71
N LEU A 18 4.60 -5.96 -3.41
CA LEU A 18 5.97 -5.79 -2.93
C LEU A 18 6.82 -7.06 -3.11
N LYS A 19 6.24 -8.24 -2.92
CA LYS A 19 6.93 -9.51 -3.24
C LYS A 19 7.33 -9.58 -4.70
N ASN A 20 6.45 -9.18 -5.61
CA ASN A 20 6.75 -9.12 -7.05
C ASN A 20 7.79 -8.07 -7.41
N ALA A 21 7.84 -6.94 -6.68
CA ALA A 21 8.85 -5.91 -6.88
C ALA A 21 10.27 -6.35 -6.45
N GLY A 22 10.37 -7.37 -5.59
CA GLY A 22 11.63 -8.03 -5.24
C GLY A 22 12.73 -7.04 -4.81
N SER A 23 13.88 -7.15 -5.46
CA SER A 23 15.10 -6.37 -5.13
C SER A 23 15.07 -4.93 -5.64
N ASP A 24 14.23 -4.61 -6.62
CA ASP A 24 14.09 -3.25 -7.16
C ASP A 24 13.25 -2.36 -6.21
N GLY A 25 12.38 -3.01 -5.43
CA GLY A 25 11.44 -2.34 -4.56
C GLY A 25 10.37 -1.58 -5.35
N ALA A 26 9.40 -1.05 -4.62
CA ALA A 26 8.25 -0.40 -5.22
C ALA A 26 8.24 1.10 -4.94
N LYS A 27 8.05 1.89 -5.99
CA LYS A 27 7.81 3.34 -5.85
C LYS A 27 6.40 3.58 -5.34
N ARG A 28 6.23 4.64 -4.55
CA ARG A 28 4.92 5.05 -4.03
C ARG A 28 3.86 5.21 -5.12
N ASP A 29 4.21 5.81 -6.25
CA ASP A 29 3.29 5.99 -7.38
C ASP A 29 2.90 4.65 -8.03
N GLY A 30 3.85 3.72 -8.17
CA GLY A 30 3.56 2.37 -8.70
C GLY A 30 2.66 1.56 -7.78
N ILE A 31 2.88 1.66 -6.47
CA ILE A 31 2.00 1.11 -5.45
C ILE A 31 0.59 1.70 -5.58
N TYR A 32 0.50 3.02 -5.70
CA TYR A 32 -0.78 3.73 -5.84
C TYR A 32 -1.54 3.23 -7.06
N GLU A 33 -0.88 3.19 -8.22
CA GLU A 33 -1.47 2.70 -9.47
C GLU A 33 -1.97 1.26 -9.36
N TYR A 34 -1.31 0.42 -8.55
CA TYR A 34 -1.73 -0.97 -8.35
C TYR A 34 -2.95 -1.10 -7.42
N ILE A 35 -3.07 -0.24 -6.40
CA ILE A 35 -4.13 -0.35 -5.39
C ILE A 35 -5.29 0.64 -5.60
N LYS A 36 -5.19 1.61 -6.51
CA LYS A 36 -6.20 2.67 -6.70
C LYS A 36 -7.58 2.12 -7.10
N ASP A 37 -7.60 1.01 -7.84
CA ASP A 37 -8.81 0.34 -8.33
C ASP A 37 -9.53 -0.44 -7.21
N VAL A 38 -8.77 -0.89 -6.20
CA VAL A 38 -9.32 -1.56 -5.01
C VAL A 38 -9.58 -0.60 -3.86
N MET A 39 -9.21 0.68 -3.99
CA MET A 39 -9.55 1.71 -3.03
C MET A 39 -11.03 2.14 -3.16
N PRO A 40 -11.66 2.61 -2.07
CA PRO A 40 -13.03 3.12 -2.11
C PRO A 40 -13.21 4.23 -3.16
N SER A 41 -14.13 4.03 -4.10
CA SER A 41 -14.43 4.98 -5.19
C SER A 41 -15.05 6.29 -4.70
N ASN A 42 -15.52 6.33 -3.46
CA ASN A 42 -16.11 7.52 -2.83
C ASN A 42 -15.06 8.52 -2.30
N LYS A 43 -13.77 8.23 -2.46
CA LYS A 43 -12.65 9.09 -2.05
C LYS A 43 -12.04 9.79 -3.26
N THR A 44 -11.69 11.07 -3.10
CA THR A 44 -10.91 11.81 -4.11
C THR A 44 -9.49 11.25 -4.21
N GLU A 45 -8.80 11.57 -5.30
CA GLU A 45 -7.41 11.15 -5.52
C GLU A 45 -6.49 11.56 -4.36
N GLU A 46 -6.60 12.80 -3.89
CA GLU A 46 -5.86 13.29 -2.72
C GLU A 46 -6.15 12.50 -1.45
N GLN A 47 -7.42 12.15 -1.19
CA GLN A 47 -7.81 11.35 -0.05
C GLN A 47 -7.29 9.91 -0.13
N LYS A 48 -7.24 9.34 -1.35
CA LYS A 48 -6.65 8.03 -1.62
C LYS A 48 -5.14 8.05 -1.42
N LEU A 49 -4.44 9.06 -1.93
CA LEU A 49 -3.00 9.27 -1.72
C LEU A 49 -2.64 9.45 -0.24
N ARG A 50 -3.49 10.14 0.52
CA ARG A 50 -3.33 10.29 1.97
C ARG A 50 -3.54 8.96 2.70
N SER A 51 -4.59 8.22 2.33
CA SER A 51 -4.86 6.88 2.87
C SER A 51 -3.71 5.91 2.57
N LEU A 52 -3.11 5.97 1.37
CA LEU A 52 -1.91 5.19 1.04
C LEU A 52 -0.72 5.57 1.92
N GLY A 53 -0.50 6.87 2.16
CA GLY A 53 0.56 7.34 3.03
C GLY A 53 0.41 6.84 4.48
N ASP A 54 -0.81 6.87 5.01
CA ASP A 54 -1.11 6.33 6.34
C ASP A 54 -0.92 4.82 6.41
N LEU A 55 -1.34 4.10 5.36
CA LEU A 55 -1.15 2.66 5.25
C LEU A 55 0.35 2.27 5.22
N LEU A 56 1.17 2.99 4.44
CA LEU A 56 2.62 2.79 4.41
C LEU A 56 3.28 3.05 5.77
N LYS A 57 2.81 4.07 6.50
CA LYS A 57 3.29 4.33 7.86
C LYS A 57 2.94 3.21 8.82
N VAL A 58 1.70 2.71 8.78
CA VAL A 58 1.27 1.59 9.63
C VAL A 58 2.12 0.35 9.35
N MET A 59 2.28 -0.05 8.08
CA MET A 59 3.10 -1.21 7.73
C MET A 59 4.59 -1.05 8.09
N LYS A 60 5.11 0.18 8.03
CA LYS A 60 6.47 0.46 8.48
C LYS A 60 6.60 0.32 10.00
N THR A 61 5.60 0.81 10.75
CA THR A 61 5.54 0.67 12.22
C THR A 61 5.39 -0.78 12.65
N GLU A 62 4.65 -1.58 11.89
CA GLU A 62 4.51 -3.03 12.11
C GLU A 62 5.72 -3.84 11.62
N GLU A 63 6.80 -3.18 11.19
CA GLU A 63 8.04 -3.81 10.70
C GLU A 63 7.80 -4.83 9.58
N LEU A 64 6.76 -4.61 8.75
CA LEU A 64 6.45 -5.43 7.57
C LEU A 64 7.17 -4.93 6.31
N ILE A 65 7.46 -3.63 6.27
CA ILE A 65 8.13 -2.99 5.14
C ILE A 65 9.21 -2.04 5.61
N ARG A 66 10.26 -1.92 4.80
CA ARG A 66 11.28 -0.88 4.93
C ARG A 66 11.20 0.07 3.75
N THR A 67 11.69 1.29 3.95
CA THR A 67 11.88 2.26 2.87
C THR A 67 13.35 2.52 2.70
N ASP A 68 13.80 2.54 1.45
CA ASP A 68 15.15 2.96 1.06
C ASP A 68 15.01 4.00 -0.06
N GLY A 69 15.38 5.26 0.26
CA GLY A 69 15.14 6.41 -0.60
C GLY A 69 13.66 6.62 -0.94
N ARG A 70 13.30 6.43 -2.23
CA ARG A 70 11.92 6.56 -2.75
C ARG A 70 11.22 5.21 -2.96
N ASN A 71 11.91 4.11 -2.65
CA ASN A 71 11.42 2.76 -2.86
C ASN A 71 11.03 2.12 -1.52
N TRP A 72 10.01 1.27 -1.57
CA TRP A 72 9.49 0.49 -0.47
C TRP A 72 9.74 -0.99 -0.74
N PHE A 73 10.17 -1.70 0.29
CA PHE A 73 10.58 -3.09 0.20
C PHE A 73 9.86 -3.87 1.29
N ILE A 74 9.46 -5.10 0.98
CA ILE A 74 9.01 -6.03 2.01
C ILE A 74 10.22 -6.47 2.85
N LEU A 75 10.03 -6.61 4.15
CA LEU A 75 11.02 -7.15 5.08
C LEU A 75 11.03 -8.68 5.04
#